data_AF-A0A7C5VHH3-F1
#
_entry.id   AF-A0A7C5VHH3-F1
#
_cell.length_a   1.000
_cell.length_b   1.000
_cell.length_c   1.000
_cell.angle_alpha   90.00
_cell.angle_beta   90.00
_cell.angle_gamma   90.00
#
_symmetry.space_group_name_H-M   'P 1'
#
loop_
_entity.id
_entity.type
_entity.pdbx_description
1 polymer ?
#
loop_
_entity_poly.entity_id
_entity_poly.type
_entity_poly.pdbx_seq_one_letter_code
_entity_poly.pdbx_strand_id
1 'polypeptide(L)'
;MKKAVLPLAYVLENGGDEEALRRAVRLAALPLLTRALLGFGEAQVPRTMDGALPREVWRWLWTLRARPREAGRAKVSLAQDTAISFPWHPERMLNAFLTVRRWRWDPENHQAVLYLPLGVVHFQNGLHSGAIGVLARQGTLEAQVVDLAPALEAGLRVEWREDGVAEAVLPVPGWKEVREPFPVQEYAPLWEAARLLWERGVVLRPRGGPQPSRP
;
A
#
# COMPACT_ATOMS: atom_id res chain seq x y z
N MET A 1 -9.82 2.92 -12.92
CA MET A 1 -9.46 2.57 -11.54
C MET A 1 -9.99 1.21 -11.10
N LYS A 2 -11.31 0.97 -11.07
CA LYS A 2 -11.93 -0.33 -10.71
C LYS A 2 -11.28 -1.56 -11.34
N LYS A 3 -10.92 -1.48 -12.64
CA LYS A 3 -10.29 -2.60 -13.37
C LYS A 3 -9.00 -3.13 -12.74
N ALA A 4 -8.27 -2.31 -11.97
CA ALA A 4 -6.99 -2.70 -11.36
C ALA A 4 -7.13 -3.82 -10.32
N VAL A 5 -8.32 -3.99 -9.71
CA VAL A 5 -8.56 -5.03 -8.69
C VAL A 5 -9.16 -6.32 -9.27
N LEU A 6 -9.66 -6.29 -10.51
CA LEU A 6 -10.28 -7.46 -11.16
C LEU A 6 -9.36 -8.69 -11.23
N PRO A 7 -8.04 -8.55 -11.51
CA PRO A 7 -7.16 -9.71 -11.48
C PRO A 7 -7.13 -10.41 -10.12
N LEU A 8 -7.25 -9.67 -9.02
CA LEU A 8 -7.24 -10.25 -7.67
C LEU A 8 -8.51 -11.03 -7.39
N ALA A 9 -9.68 -10.46 -7.72
CA ALA A 9 -10.96 -11.16 -7.63
C ALA A 9 -10.93 -12.47 -8.43
N TYR A 10 -10.45 -12.41 -9.67
CA TYR A 10 -10.30 -13.59 -10.53
C TYR A 10 -9.40 -14.66 -9.90
N VAL A 11 -8.21 -14.30 -9.41
CA VAL A 11 -7.29 -15.25 -8.78
C VAL A 11 -7.90 -15.87 -7.52
N LEU A 12 -8.60 -15.09 -6.68
CA LEU A 12 -9.27 -15.58 -5.47
C LEU A 12 -10.44 -16.52 -5.78
N GLU A 13 -11.18 -16.29 -6.87
CA GLU A 13 -12.29 -17.14 -7.30
C GLU A 13 -11.81 -18.48 -7.90
N ASN A 14 -10.63 -18.47 -8.53
CA ASN A 14 -10.10 -19.63 -9.24
C ASN A 14 -9.02 -20.39 -8.44
N GLY A 15 -8.89 -20.11 -7.13
CA GLY A 15 -7.97 -20.83 -6.25
C GLY A 15 -6.49 -20.67 -6.59
N GLY A 16 -6.10 -19.51 -7.13
CA GLY A 16 -4.70 -19.26 -7.47
C GLY A 16 -3.78 -19.22 -6.25
N ASP A 17 -2.51 -19.56 -6.47
CA ASP A 17 -1.51 -19.62 -5.41
C ASP A 17 -1.10 -18.23 -4.88
N GLU A 18 -0.28 -18.22 -3.82
CA GLU A 18 0.21 -16.99 -3.19
C GLU A 18 0.97 -16.08 -4.17
N GLU A 19 1.69 -16.65 -5.14
CA GLU A 19 2.45 -15.88 -6.12
C GLU A 19 1.51 -15.18 -7.12
N ALA A 20 0.46 -15.86 -7.58
CA ALA A 20 -0.60 -15.27 -8.39
C ALA A 20 -1.30 -14.13 -7.64
N LEU A 21 -1.60 -14.32 -6.34
CA LEU A 21 -2.21 -13.30 -5.50
C LEU A 21 -1.31 -12.07 -5.34
N ARG A 22 -0.01 -12.25 -5.09
CA ARG A 22 0.95 -11.13 -5.01
C ARG A 22 1.07 -10.37 -6.32
N ARG A 23 1.07 -11.07 -7.46
CA ARG A 23 1.06 -10.43 -8.78
C ARG A 23 -0.22 -9.62 -8.99
N ALA A 24 -1.37 -10.16 -8.61
CA ALA A 24 -2.65 -9.46 -8.69
C ALA A 24 -2.69 -8.22 -7.78
N VAL A 25 -2.16 -8.30 -6.56
CA VAL A 25 -2.01 -7.13 -5.68
C VAL A 25 -1.04 -6.11 -6.27
N ARG A 26 0.05 -6.54 -6.92
CA ARG A 26 0.96 -5.63 -7.63
C ARG A 26 0.24 -4.89 -8.77
N LEU A 27 -0.67 -5.55 -9.48
CA LEU A 27 -1.52 -4.91 -10.50
C LEU A 27 -2.51 -3.91 -9.87
N ALA A 28 -3.08 -4.24 -8.71
CA ALA A 28 -3.93 -3.31 -7.95
C ALA A 28 -3.13 -2.08 -7.45
N ALA A 29 -1.86 -2.25 -7.09
CA ALA A 29 -0.95 -1.19 -6.68
C ALA A 29 -0.45 -0.31 -7.83
N LEU A 30 -0.55 -0.80 -9.07
CA LEU A 30 0.07 -0.16 -10.24
C LEU A 30 -0.34 1.30 -10.44
N PRO A 31 -1.63 1.71 -10.32
CA PRO A 31 -2.00 3.11 -10.46
C PRO A 31 -1.28 4.03 -9.47
N LEU A 32 -1.18 3.62 -8.20
CA LEU A 32 -0.50 4.40 -7.17
C LEU A 32 1.02 4.43 -7.40
N LEU A 33 1.60 3.29 -7.80
CA LEU A 33 3.01 3.21 -8.20
C LEU A 33 3.33 4.16 -9.35
N THR A 34 2.49 4.17 -10.40
CA THR A 34 2.65 5.06 -11.55
C THR A 34 2.56 6.52 -11.13
N ARG A 35 1.53 6.89 -10.35
CA ARG A 35 1.39 8.26 -9.84
C ARG A 35 2.60 8.67 -8.99
N ALA A 36 3.05 7.81 -8.09
CA ALA A 36 4.14 8.12 -7.17
C ALA A 36 5.51 8.23 -7.87
N LEU A 37 5.79 7.34 -8.84
CA LEU A 37 7.09 7.28 -9.51
C LEU A 37 7.20 8.17 -10.74
N LEU A 38 6.09 8.57 -11.37
CA LEU A 38 6.11 9.45 -12.54
C LEU A 38 5.67 10.88 -12.22
N GLY A 39 4.84 11.07 -11.20
CA GLY A 39 4.38 12.40 -10.75
C GLY A 39 5.25 13.04 -9.67
N PHE A 40 6.54 12.71 -9.61
CA PHE A 40 7.40 13.26 -8.56
C PHE A 40 7.58 14.77 -8.70
N GLY A 41 7.41 15.50 -7.60
CA GLY A 41 7.41 16.97 -7.62
C GLY A 41 6.05 17.60 -7.91
N GLU A 42 5.02 16.80 -8.22
CA GLU A 42 3.63 17.27 -8.24
C GLU A 42 3.01 17.27 -6.84
N ALA A 43 1.74 17.68 -6.74
CA ALA A 43 0.99 17.76 -5.48
C ALA A 43 1.20 16.52 -4.60
N GLN A 44 1.45 16.75 -3.31
CA GLN A 44 1.81 15.68 -2.38
C GLN A 44 0.71 14.62 -2.29
N VAL A 45 1.04 13.40 -2.73
CA VAL A 45 0.24 12.21 -2.51
C VAL A 45 0.44 11.78 -1.05
N PRO A 46 -0.62 11.40 -0.31
CA PRO A 46 -0.47 10.81 1.01
C PRO A 46 0.52 9.65 0.95
N ARG A 47 1.34 9.46 1.98
CA ARG A 47 2.36 8.38 2.00
C ARG A 47 1.84 7.11 2.66
N THR A 48 0.71 7.21 3.35
CA THR A 48 0.10 6.13 4.11
C THR A 48 -1.28 5.79 3.57
N MET A 49 -1.70 4.53 3.74
CA MET A 49 -3.04 4.06 3.36
C MET A 49 -4.14 4.79 4.14
N ASP A 50 -3.94 4.99 5.44
CA ASP A 50 -4.85 5.68 6.35
C ASP A 50 -4.90 7.19 6.09
N GLY A 51 -3.76 7.80 5.76
CA GLY A 51 -3.71 9.22 5.37
C GLY A 51 -4.37 9.52 4.02
N ALA A 52 -4.67 8.49 3.23
CA ALA A 52 -5.40 8.61 1.97
C ALA A 52 -6.92 8.45 2.12
N LEU A 53 -7.42 8.16 3.33
CA LEU A 53 -8.85 8.08 3.58
C LEU A 53 -9.47 9.48 3.60
N PRO A 54 -10.73 9.62 3.13
CA PRO A 54 -11.48 10.87 3.29
C PRO A 54 -11.63 11.27 4.76
N ARG A 55 -11.74 12.58 5.00
CA ARG A 55 -11.63 13.15 6.36
C ARG A 55 -12.74 12.64 7.28
N GLU A 56 -14.00 12.60 6.84
CA GLU A 56 -15.06 12.12 7.73
C GLU A 56 -15.00 10.62 7.94
N VAL A 57 -14.60 9.84 6.93
CA VAL A 57 -14.36 8.40 7.09
C VAL A 57 -13.29 8.14 8.15
N TRP A 58 -12.16 8.87 8.07
CA TRP A 58 -11.09 8.78 9.07
C TRP A 58 -11.56 9.16 10.48
N ARG A 59 -12.34 10.24 10.60
CA ARG A 59 -12.94 10.68 11.86
C ARG A 59 -13.81 9.59 12.47
N TRP A 60 -14.63 8.91 11.67
CA TRP A 60 -15.50 7.85 12.17
C TRP A 60 -14.73 6.60 12.56
N LEU A 61 -13.70 6.18 11.81
CA LEU A 61 -12.81 5.10 12.24
C LEU A 61 -12.17 5.42 13.60
N TRP A 62 -11.83 6.68 13.85
CA TRP A 62 -11.34 7.12 15.16
C TRP A 62 -12.40 6.95 16.26
N THR A 63 -13.61 7.45 16.03
CA THR A 63 -14.75 7.34 16.96
C THR A 63 -15.10 5.88 17.29
N LEU A 64 -15.07 5.01 16.28
CA LEU A 64 -15.38 3.58 16.40
C LEU A 64 -14.21 2.76 16.97
N ARG A 65 -13.05 3.37 17.24
CA ARG A 65 -11.79 2.69 17.63
C ARG A 65 -11.35 1.61 16.62
N ALA A 66 -11.70 1.80 15.36
CA ALA A 66 -11.52 0.85 14.26
C ALA A 66 -10.36 1.23 13.32
N ARG A 67 -9.38 1.96 13.84
CA ARG A 67 -8.25 2.44 13.02
C ARG A 67 -7.27 1.31 12.73
N PRO A 68 -6.58 1.35 11.58
CA PRO A 68 -5.40 0.52 11.37
C PRO A 68 -4.44 0.65 12.56
N ARG A 69 -3.88 -0.49 12.97
CA ARG A 69 -3.06 -0.58 14.19
C ARG A 69 -1.66 -1.07 13.88
N GLU A 70 -0.69 -0.58 14.63
CA GLU A 70 0.66 -1.16 14.59
C GLU A 70 0.62 -2.59 15.13
N ALA A 71 1.28 -3.50 14.40
CA ALA A 71 1.34 -4.93 14.69
C ALA A 71 2.78 -5.46 14.76
N GLY A 72 3.76 -4.57 14.94
CA GLY A 72 5.18 -4.91 15.11
C GLY A 72 6.04 -4.49 13.92
N ARG A 73 7.08 -5.27 13.63
CA ARG A 73 8.04 -5.02 12.54
C ARG A 73 8.33 -6.28 11.74
N ALA A 74 8.67 -6.12 10.47
CA ALA A 74 9.06 -7.23 9.61
C ALA A 74 10.12 -6.83 8.58
N LYS A 75 10.98 -7.79 8.20
CA LYS A 75 11.90 -7.61 7.08
C LYS A 75 11.17 -7.78 5.75
N VAL A 76 11.38 -6.84 4.85
CA VAL A 76 10.81 -6.81 3.50
C VAL A 76 11.91 -6.84 2.46
N SER A 77 11.63 -7.43 1.30
CA SER A 77 12.55 -7.49 0.16
C SER A 77 12.00 -6.65 -0.98
N LEU A 78 12.71 -5.59 -1.37
CA LEU A 78 12.34 -4.76 -2.53
C LEU A 78 12.39 -5.56 -3.85
N ALA A 79 13.05 -6.71 -3.85
CA ALA A 79 13.10 -7.61 -5.00
C ALA A 79 11.80 -8.42 -5.17
N GLN A 80 11.12 -8.75 -4.07
CA GLN A 80 10.05 -9.75 -4.05
C GLN A 80 8.70 -9.17 -3.61
N ASP A 81 8.70 -8.26 -2.66
CA ASP A 81 7.52 -7.60 -2.12
C ASP A 81 7.15 -6.38 -2.97
N THR A 82 5.85 -6.06 -3.03
CA THR A 82 5.40 -4.84 -3.70
C THR A 82 5.69 -3.66 -2.77
N ALA A 83 6.49 -2.71 -3.23
CA ALA A 83 6.88 -1.54 -2.46
C ALA A 83 6.67 -0.25 -3.26
N ILE A 84 6.17 0.78 -2.61
CA ILE A 84 5.82 2.08 -3.18
C ILE A 84 6.63 3.15 -2.45
N SER A 85 7.26 4.03 -3.21
CA SER A 85 7.91 5.22 -2.68
C SER A 85 7.38 6.47 -3.37
N PHE A 86 7.35 7.58 -2.65
CA PHE A 86 6.74 8.85 -3.05
C PHE A 86 7.80 9.96 -3.17
N PRO A 87 8.73 9.90 -4.13
CA PRO A 87 9.69 10.96 -4.35
C PRO A 87 8.95 12.29 -4.63
N TRP A 88 9.34 13.35 -3.94
CA TRP A 88 8.61 14.63 -3.91
C TRP A 88 9.40 15.83 -4.43
N HIS A 89 10.68 15.62 -4.76
CA HIS A 89 11.58 16.70 -5.19
C HIS A 89 12.35 16.25 -6.44
N PRO A 90 12.14 16.89 -7.60
CA PRO A 90 12.75 16.47 -8.87
C PRO A 90 14.26 16.39 -8.81
N GLU A 91 14.94 17.43 -8.31
CA GLU A 91 16.41 17.44 -8.24
C GLU A 91 16.97 16.36 -7.32
N ARG A 92 16.33 16.10 -6.15
CA ARG A 92 16.75 15.01 -5.27
C ARG A 92 16.48 13.64 -5.89
N MET A 93 15.41 13.50 -6.68
CA MET A 93 15.14 12.27 -7.41
C MET A 93 16.20 12.02 -8.48
N LEU A 94 16.53 13.05 -9.28
CA LEU A 94 17.60 13.00 -10.28
C LEU A 94 18.94 12.67 -9.62
N ASN A 95 19.29 13.35 -8.54
CA ASN A 95 20.51 13.08 -7.80
C ASN A 95 20.54 11.64 -7.28
N ALA A 96 19.45 11.14 -6.70
CA ALA A 96 19.36 9.74 -6.26
C ALA A 96 19.58 8.77 -7.44
N PHE A 97 18.97 9.04 -8.60
CA PHE A 97 19.13 8.23 -9.80
C PHE A 97 20.58 8.18 -10.31
N LEU A 98 21.29 9.30 -10.24
CA LEU A 98 22.69 9.40 -10.70
C LEU A 98 23.70 8.81 -9.70
N THR A 99 23.40 8.85 -8.41
CA THR A 99 24.37 8.54 -7.34
C THR A 99 24.17 7.18 -6.69
N VAL A 100 22.95 6.66 -6.61
CA VAL A 100 22.66 5.38 -5.95
C VAL A 100 23.01 4.24 -6.92
N ARG A 101 24.20 3.65 -6.76
CA ARG A 101 24.67 2.50 -7.56
C ARG A 101 24.21 1.15 -7.03
N ARG A 102 24.24 1.00 -5.70
CA ARG A 102 23.76 -0.18 -4.99
C ARG A 102 22.94 0.28 -3.81
N TRP A 103 21.66 -0.01 -3.84
CA TRP A 103 20.77 0.38 -2.75
C TRP A 103 21.13 -0.37 -1.47
N ARG A 104 21.22 0.36 -0.35
CA ARG A 104 21.48 -0.19 0.98
C ARG A 104 20.51 0.41 1.96
N TRP A 105 20.00 -0.43 2.86
CA TRP A 105 19.19 0.04 3.96
C TRP A 105 20.05 0.85 4.92
N ASP A 106 19.61 2.08 5.15
CA ASP A 106 20.08 2.99 6.18
C ASP A 106 18.91 3.17 7.17
N PRO A 107 19.02 2.68 8.41
CA PRO A 107 17.94 2.71 9.40
C PRO A 107 17.65 4.11 9.96
N GLU A 108 18.58 5.07 9.82
CA GLU A 108 18.37 6.44 10.27
C GLU A 108 17.55 7.25 9.25
N ASN A 109 17.61 6.85 7.98
CA ASN A 109 16.93 7.54 6.88
C ASN A 109 15.72 6.77 6.32
N HIS A 110 15.80 5.46 6.11
CA HIS A 110 14.75 4.70 5.45
C HIS A 110 13.76 4.16 6.48
N GLN A 111 12.54 4.69 6.41
CA GLN A 111 11.40 4.23 7.19
C GLN A 111 10.33 3.76 6.23
N ALA A 112 9.70 2.63 6.52
CA ALA A 112 8.63 2.07 5.71
C ALA A 112 7.57 1.38 6.55
N VAL A 113 6.36 1.28 5.99
CA VAL A 113 5.20 0.62 6.58
C VAL A 113 4.76 -0.50 5.65
N LEU A 114 4.64 -1.72 6.17
CA LEU A 114 4.01 -2.86 5.52
C LEU A 114 2.54 -2.92 5.94
N TYR A 115 1.63 -2.89 4.97
CA TYR A 115 0.20 -3.03 5.23
C TYR A 115 -0.26 -4.48 5.05
N LEU A 116 -0.89 -5.03 6.08
CA LEU A 116 -1.56 -6.34 6.04
C LEU A 116 -3.09 -6.15 5.95
N PRO A 117 -3.81 -7.00 5.19
CA PRO A 117 -3.35 -8.25 4.58
C PRO A 117 -2.65 -8.12 3.22
N LEU A 118 -2.53 -6.91 2.67
CA LEU A 118 -2.03 -6.65 1.31
C LEU A 118 -0.62 -7.17 1.02
N GLY A 119 0.29 -7.12 2.00
CA GLY A 119 1.70 -7.37 1.73
C GLY A 119 2.37 -6.27 0.90
N VAL A 120 1.85 -5.04 0.96
CA VAL A 120 2.35 -3.88 0.22
C VAL A 120 3.07 -2.94 1.18
N VAL A 121 4.27 -2.50 0.77
CA VAL A 121 5.15 -1.63 1.55
C VAL A 121 5.08 -0.20 1.05
N HIS A 122 4.98 0.77 1.95
CA HIS A 122 5.01 2.20 1.66
C HIS A 122 6.19 2.85 2.38
N PHE A 123 7.09 3.50 1.64
CA PHE A 123 8.13 4.31 2.25
C PHE A 123 7.53 5.58 2.89
N GLN A 124 7.96 5.87 4.11
CA GLN A 124 7.61 7.07 4.88
C GLN A 124 8.76 8.09 4.92
N ASN A 125 10.00 7.60 4.86
CA ASN A 125 11.21 8.41 4.76
C ASN A 125 12.24 7.75 3.83
N GLY A 126 13.27 8.49 3.41
CA GLY A 126 14.24 8.02 2.42
C GLY A 126 13.58 7.82 1.04
N LEU A 127 12.64 8.69 0.67
CA LEU A 127 11.70 8.49 -0.45
C LEU A 127 12.41 8.41 -1.82
N HIS A 128 13.39 9.29 -2.06
CA HIS A 128 14.10 9.32 -3.34
C HIS A 128 15.01 8.09 -3.53
N SER A 129 15.84 7.77 -2.52
CA SER A 129 16.66 6.55 -2.56
C SER A 129 15.79 5.30 -2.52
N GLY A 130 14.71 5.28 -1.75
CA GLY A 130 13.72 4.20 -1.71
C GLY A 130 13.10 3.94 -3.08
N ALA A 131 12.79 4.99 -3.85
CA ALA A 131 12.31 4.84 -5.23
C ALA A 131 13.34 4.16 -6.14
N ILE A 132 14.64 4.48 -5.99
CA ILE A 132 15.70 3.75 -6.72
C ILE A 132 15.75 2.28 -6.31
N GLY A 133 15.63 1.96 -5.01
CA GLY A 133 15.58 0.58 -4.53
C GLY A 133 14.39 -0.21 -5.12
N VAL A 134 13.22 0.42 -5.19
CA VAL A 134 11.99 -0.14 -5.81
C VAL A 134 12.21 -0.38 -7.31
N LEU A 135 12.67 0.63 -8.05
CA LEU A 135 12.91 0.55 -9.50
C LEU A 135 13.96 -0.50 -9.85
N ALA A 136 15.05 -0.56 -9.09
CA ALA A 136 16.13 -1.52 -9.26
C ALA A 136 15.76 -2.92 -8.75
N ARG A 137 14.66 -3.07 -8.00
CA ARG A 137 14.26 -4.31 -7.31
C ARG A 137 15.37 -4.86 -6.43
N GLN A 138 16.00 -3.99 -5.63
CA GLN A 138 17.20 -4.32 -4.86
C GLN A 138 17.09 -3.92 -3.40
N GLY A 139 17.57 -4.81 -2.54
CA GLY A 139 17.75 -4.57 -1.11
C GLY A 139 16.62 -5.09 -0.24
N THR A 140 16.90 -5.05 1.05
CA THR A 140 16.00 -5.47 2.12
C THR A 140 16.01 -4.41 3.20
N LEU A 141 14.86 -4.12 3.81
CA LEU A 141 14.76 -3.23 4.95
C LEU A 141 13.80 -3.79 6.01
N GLU A 142 13.86 -3.22 7.20
CA GLU A 142 12.82 -3.42 8.21
C GLU A 142 11.69 -2.39 8.00
N ALA A 143 10.46 -2.87 8.05
CA ALA A 143 9.25 -2.04 7.97
C ALA A 143 8.40 -2.24 9.22
N GLN A 144 7.76 -1.15 9.68
CA GLN A 144 6.68 -1.21 10.66
C GLN A 144 5.50 -1.94 10.02
N VAL A 145 4.85 -2.84 10.74
CA VAL A 145 3.67 -3.56 10.25
C VAL A 145 2.42 -2.83 10.73
N VAL A 146 1.52 -2.52 9.81
CA VAL A 146 0.19 -1.98 10.11
C VAL A 146 -0.87 -2.97 9.66
N ASP A 147 -1.71 -3.37 10.61
CA ASP A 147 -2.86 -4.25 10.41
C ASP A 147 -4.09 -3.41 10.04
N LEU A 148 -4.61 -3.62 8.83
CA LEU A 148 -5.81 -2.96 8.31
C LEU A 148 -7.11 -3.62 8.80
N ALA A 149 -7.05 -4.81 9.41
CA ALA A 149 -8.23 -5.57 9.80
C ALA A 149 -9.25 -4.78 10.64
N PRO A 150 -8.85 -3.92 11.61
CA PRO A 150 -9.83 -3.14 12.38
C PRO A 150 -10.75 -2.27 11.51
N ALA A 151 -10.21 -1.66 10.44
CA ALA A 151 -11.00 -0.82 9.55
C ALA A 151 -11.93 -1.66 8.67
N LEU A 152 -11.43 -2.80 8.19
CA LEU A 152 -12.19 -3.76 7.38
C LEU A 152 -13.32 -4.42 8.18
N GLU A 153 -13.06 -4.78 9.44
CA GLU A 153 -14.04 -5.34 10.38
C GLU A 153 -15.15 -4.33 10.71
N ALA A 154 -14.82 -3.03 10.78
CA ALA A 154 -15.82 -1.97 10.89
C ALA A 154 -16.62 -1.73 9.59
N GLY A 155 -16.39 -2.51 8.54
CA GLY A 155 -17.14 -2.47 7.30
C GLY A 155 -16.66 -1.42 6.30
N LEU A 156 -15.46 -0.86 6.49
CA LEU A 156 -14.85 0.02 5.49
C LEU A 156 -14.70 -0.72 4.16
N ARG A 157 -15.24 -0.15 3.10
CA ARG A 157 -15.17 -0.72 1.75
C ARG A 157 -15.09 0.37 0.69
N VAL A 158 -14.77 -0.04 -0.53
CA VAL A 158 -14.73 0.83 -1.69
C VAL A 158 -15.94 0.56 -2.55
N GLU A 159 -16.68 1.61 -2.90
CA GLU A 159 -17.73 1.56 -3.92
C GLU A 159 -17.35 2.48 -5.08
N TRP A 160 -17.65 2.05 -6.31
CA TRP A 160 -17.41 2.86 -7.50
C TRP A 160 -18.74 3.37 -8.04
N ARG A 161 -18.83 4.68 -8.20
CA ARG A 161 -19.92 5.35 -8.90
C ARG A 161 -19.88 5.03 -10.41
N GLU A 162 -20.99 5.29 -11.08
CA GLU A 162 -21.11 5.07 -12.53
C GLU A 162 -20.11 5.92 -13.34
N ASP A 163 -19.79 7.13 -12.86
CA ASP A 163 -18.78 8.02 -13.43
C ASP A 163 -17.33 7.57 -13.16
N GLY A 164 -17.15 6.45 -12.46
CA GLY A 164 -15.85 5.85 -12.16
C GLY A 164 -15.15 6.40 -10.93
N VAL A 165 -15.75 7.36 -10.21
CA VAL A 165 -15.22 7.87 -8.94
C VAL A 165 -15.37 6.80 -7.86
N ALA A 166 -14.28 6.52 -7.16
CA ALA A 166 -14.24 5.63 -6.01
C ALA A 166 -14.56 6.40 -4.72
N GLU A 167 -15.46 5.83 -3.93
CA GLU A 167 -15.88 6.31 -2.62
C GLU A 167 -15.47 5.32 -1.54
N ALA A 168 -14.97 5.85 -0.42
CA ALA A 168 -14.85 5.09 0.81
C ALA A 168 -16.21 5.09 1.51
N VAL A 169 -16.71 3.90 1.82
CA VAL A 169 -17.99 3.69 2.47
C VAL A 169 -17.77 3.01 3.80
N LEU A 170 -18.34 3.57 4.87
CA LEU A 170 -18.24 3.05 6.23
C LEU A 170 -19.62 3.05 6.90
N PRO A 171 -20.14 1.89 7.35
CA PRO A 171 -21.34 1.85 8.17
C PRO A 171 -21.04 2.42 9.57
N VAL A 172 -21.98 3.20 10.10
CA VAL A 172 -21.84 3.85 11.42
C VAL A 172 -23.05 3.49 12.28
N PRO A 173 -22.88 2.85 13.44
CA PRO A 173 -23.99 2.49 14.32
C PRO A 173 -24.88 3.71 14.67
N GLY A 174 -26.20 3.56 14.49
CA GLY A 174 -27.17 4.63 14.72
C GLY A 174 -27.25 5.69 13.61
N TRP A 175 -26.41 5.56 12.57
CA TRP A 175 -26.48 6.31 11.32
C TRP A 175 -26.63 5.31 10.17
N LYS A 176 -26.89 5.79 8.94
CA LYS A 176 -26.91 4.88 7.77
C LYS A 176 -25.47 4.48 7.42
N GLU A 177 -24.79 5.30 6.63
CA GLU A 177 -23.41 5.09 6.22
C GLU A 177 -22.77 6.44 5.90
N VAL A 178 -21.47 6.54 6.09
CA VAL A 178 -20.66 7.67 5.62
C VAL A 178 -20.03 7.29 4.30
N ARG A 179 -20.14 8.17 3.31
CA ARG A 179 -19.70 7.95 1.94
C ARG A 179 -18.96 9.20 1.48
N GLU A 180 -17.69 9.06 1.15
CA GLU A 180 -16.89 10.18 0.62
C GLU A 180 -15.95 9.71 -0.49
N PRO A 181 -15.76 10.52 -1.55
CA PRO A 181 -14.80 10.21 -2.60
C PRO A 181 -13.37 10.19 -2.05
N PHE A 182 -12.56 9.23 -2.49
CA PHE A 182 -11.14 9.22 -2.17
C PHE A 182 -10.46 10.50 -2.69
N PRO A 183 -9.71 11.25 -1.85
CA PRO A 183 -8.94 12.40 -2.30
C PRO A 183 -7.92 12.05 -3.38
N VAL A 184 -7.36 10.83 -3.30
CA VAL A 184 -6.46 10.25 -4.30
C VAL A 184 -7.02 8.91 -4.73
N GLN A 185 -7.60 8.87 -5.93
CA GLN A 185 -8.34 7.73 -6.47
C GLN A 185 -7.48 6.46 -6.59
N GLU A 186 -6.16 6.62 -6.69
CA GLU A 186 -5.13 5.58 -6.78
C GLU A 186 -5.00 4.70 -5.54
N TYR A 187 -5.53 5.15 -4.40
CA TYR A 187 -5.61 4.34 -3.19
C TYR A 187 -6.79 3.36 -3.17
N ALA A 188 -7.86 3.64 -3.91
CA ALA A 188 -9.08 2.86 -3.86
C ALA A 188 -8.87 1.37 -4.25
N PRO A 189 -8.11 1.02 -5.32
CA PRO A 189 -7.84 -0.39 -5.63
C PRO A 189 -7.08 -1.14 -4.53
N LEU A 190 -6.20 -0.47 -3.78
CA LEU A 190 -5.47 -1.08 -2.66
C LEU A 190 -6.39 -1.35 -1.47
N TRP A 191 -7.28 -0.41 -1.12
CA TRP A 191 -8.27 -0.63 -0.07
C TRP A 191 -9.22 -1.77 -0.41
N GLU A 192 -9.68 -1.85 -1.66
CA GLU A 192 -10.51 -2.97 -2.10
C GLU A 192 -9.75 -4.30 -2.12
N ALA A 193 -8.50 -4.30 -2.58
CA ALA A 193 -7.66 -5.49 -2.53
C ALA A 193 -7.46 -6.00 -1.10
N ALA A 194 -7.31 -5.08 -0.13
CA ALA A 194 -7.19 -5.42 1.27
C ALA A 194 -8.47 -6.10 1.79
N ARG A 195 -9.64 -5.56 1.45
CA ARG A 195 -10.95 -6.12 1.80
C ARG A 195 -11.12 -7.52 1.22
N LEU A 196 -10.86 -7.71 -0.08
CA LEU A 196 -11.01 -9.01 -0.74
C LEU A 196 -10.12 -10.10 -0.13
N LEU A 197 -8.86 -9.76 0.21
CA LEU A 197 -7.96 -10.70 0.90
C LEU A 197 -8.46 -11.02 2.31
N TRP A 198 -8.88 -10.01 3.06
CA TRP A 198 -9.39 -10.17 4.43
C TRP A 198 -10.64 -11.06 4.48
N GLU A 199 -11.61 -10.84 3.59
CA GLU A 199 -12.84 -11.66 3.50
C GLU A 199 -12.56 -13.13 3.20
N ARG A 200 -11.46 -13.41 2.52
CA ARG A 200 -11.01 -14.77 2.21
C ARG A 200 -10.05 -15.35 3.24
N GLY A 201 -9.76 -14.61 4.33
CA GLY A 201 -8.82 -15.03 5.37
C GLY A 201 -7.37 -15.12 4.90
N VAL A 202 -7.02 -14.45 3.79
CA VAL A 202 -5.69 -14.49 3.18
C VAL A 202 -4.85 -13.32 3.68
N VAL A 203 -3.60 -13.60 4.09
CA VAL A 203 -2.64 -12.57 4.52
C VAL A 203 -1.33 -12.76 3.76
N LEU A 204 -0.97 -11.78 2.92
CA LEU A 204 0.29 -11.80 2.16
C LEU A 204 1.44 -11.27 3.04
N ARG A 205 2.16 -12.20 3.66
CA ARG A 205 3.30 -11.88 4.56
C ARG A 205 4.53 -11.40 3.77
N PRO A 206 5.46 -10.65 4.37
CA PRO A 206 6.64 -10.16 3.65
C PRO A 206 7.66 -11.27 3.43
N ARG A 207 8.47 -11.15 2.36
CA ARG A 207 9.44 -12.19 1.97
C ARG A 207 10.89 -11.90 2.38
N GLY A 208 11.14 -10.91 3.25
CA GLY A 208 12.49 -10.46 3.63
C GLY A 208 13.31 -11.36 4.59
N GLY A 209 13.06 -12.67 4.69
CA GLY A 209 13.88 -13.64 5.45
C GLY A 209 15.00 -14.28 4.59
N PRO A 210 16.12 -14.77 5.18
CA PRO A 210 17.45 -14.69 4.59
C PRO A 210 17.66 -15.54 3.32
N GLN A 211 18.48 -15.06 2.38
CA GLN A 211 19.35 -15.97 1.62
C GLN A 211 20.66 -16.15 2.41
N PRO A 212 21.09 -17.39 2.72
CA PRO A 212 22.42 -17.61 3.26
C PRO A 212 23.46 -17.16 2.24
N SER A 213 24.37 -16.28 2.65
CA SER A 213 25.66 -16.15 1.98
C SER A 213 26.33 -17.52 2.05
N ARG A 214 26.50 -18.17 0.90
CA ARG A 214 27.41 -19.32 0.81
C ARG A 214 28.82 -18.85 1.23
N PRO A 215 29.56 -19.68 1.98
CA PRO A 215 30.94 -19.39 2.39
C PRO A 215 31.86 -19.15 1.19
#